data_AF-A0A1Z4UXM0-F1
#
_entry.id   AF-A0A1Z4UXM0-F1
#
_cell.length_a   1.000
_cell.length_b   1.000
_cell.length_c   1.000
_cell.angle_alpha   90.00
_cell.angle_beta   90.00
_cell.angle_gamma   90.00
#
_symmetry.space_group_name_H-M   'P 1'
#
loop_
_entity.id
_entity.type
_entity.pdbx_description
1 polymer ?
#
loop_
_entity_poly.entity_id
_entity_poly.type
_entity_poly.pdbx_seq_one_letter_code
_entity_poly.pdbx_strand_id
1 'polypeptide(L)'
;MVQQLTPETKPEIIYPDSDGSPMADNTEHYEWIVKIKENLEILFASENDVFIAGDLLWYPVKGSVKTRQAPDVMVIFGRPKGKRGSYKQWE
;
A
#
# COMPACT_ATOMS: atom_id res chain seq x y z
N MET A 1 36.64 -10.01 32.12
CA MET A 1 35.94 -8.82 31.58
C MET A 1 34.80 -9.32 30.73
N VAL A 2 33.54 -9.07 31.14
CA VAL A 2 32.36 -9.55 30.39
C VAL A 2 32.01 -8.48 29.38
N GLN A 3 32.15 -8.79 28.09
CA GLN A 3 31.82 -7.89 27.01
C GLN A 3 30.30 -7.89 26.84
N GLN A 4 29.64 -6.83 27.30
CA GLN A 4 28.22 -6.61 27.04
C GLN A 4 28.02 -6.39 25.54
N LEU A 5 27.31 -7.31 24.90
CA LEU A 5 26.80 -7.14 23.53
C LEU A 5 25.72 -6.05 23.59
N THR A 6 26.06 -4.83 23.16
CA THR A 6 25.04 -3.83 22.83
C THR A 6 24.16 -4.40 21.73
N PRO A 7 22.83 -4.51 21.92
CA PRO A 7 21.95 -4.94 20.85
C PRO A 7 22.08 -3.95 19.70
N GLU A 8 22.51 -4.43 18.54
CA GLU A 8 22.54 -3.63 17.32
C GLU A 8 21.10 -3.21 16.99
N THR A 9 20.75 -1.97 17.31
CA THR A 9 19.48 -1.38 16.88
C THR A 9 19.56 -1.25 15.37
N LYS A 10 19.00 -2.23 14.64
CA LYS A 10 18.90 -2.15 13.18
C LYS A 10 18.17 -0.85 12.83
N PRO A 11 18.72 -0.02 11.92
CA PRO A 11 18.04 1.20 11.51
C PRO A 11 16.66 0.86 10.98
N GLU A 12 15.66 1.66 11.37
CA GLU A 12 14.30 1.48 10.89
C GLU A 12 14.26 1.65 9.36
N ILE A 13 13.72 0.65 8.68
CA ILE A 13 13.59 0.68 7.22
C ILE A 13 12.41 1.59 6.88
N ILE A 14 12.69 2.68 6.18
CA ILE A 14 11.68 3.60 5.68
C ILE A 14 11.09 3.02 4.39
N TYR A 15 9.77 2.91 4.34
CA TYR A 15 9.02 2.53 3.14
C TYR A 15 8.37 3.79 2.57
N PRO A 16 8.81 4.30 1.42
CA PRO A 16 8.23 5.51 0.83
C PRO A 16 6.78 5.31 0.39
N ASP A 17 6.00 6.37 0.46
CA ASP A 17 4.59 6.38 0.01
C ASP A 17 4.44 6.73 -1.47
N SER A 18 5.53 7.12 -2.15
CA SER A 18 5.56 7.39 -3.59
C SER A 18 6.80 6.78 -4.26
N ASP A 19 6.68 6.49 -5.54
CA ASP A 19 7.77 6.10 -6.43
C ASP A 19 8.24 7.23 -7.35
N GLY A 20 7.58 8.39 -7.29
CA GLY A 20 7.87 9.56 -8.14
C GLY A 20 7.23 9.49 -9.54
N SER A 21 6.46 8.44 -9.84
CA SER A 21 5.74 8.27 -11.11
C SER A 21 4.39 9.00 -11.07
N PRO A 22 3.82 9.39 -12.24
CA PRO A 22 2.44 9.85 -12.29
C PRO A 22 1.47 8.71 -11.97
N MET A 23 0.33 9.05 -11.36
CA MET A 23 -0.72 8.08 -11.03
C MET A 23 -1.40 7.46 -12.27
N ALA A 24 -1.49 8.22 -13.36
CA ALA A 24 -2.15 7.78 -14.58
C ALA A 24 -1.47 8.36 -15.81
N ASP A 25 -1.42 7.57 -16.89
CA ASP A 25 -0.79 7.95 -18.15
C ASP A 25 -1.61 8.96 -18.95
N ASN A 26 -2.94 8.93 -18.83
CA ASN A 26 -3.86 9.82 -19.56
C ASN A 26 -5.21 9.97 -18.85
N THR A 27 -6.09 10.83 -19.38
CA THR A 27 -7.39 11.15 -18.78
C THR A 27 -8.35 9.95 -18.76
N GLU A 28 -8.36 9.14 -19.82
CA GLU A 28 -9.20 7.94 -19.89
C GLU A 28 -8.75 6.89 -18.87
N HIS A 29 -7.43 6.69 -18.72
CA HIS A 29 -6.88 5.79 -17.72
C HIS A 29 -7.29 6.23 -16.31
N TYR A 30 -7.16 7.51 -16.00
CA TYR A 30 -7.62 8.05 -14.71
C TYR A 30 -9.13 7.84 -14.48
N GLU A 31 -9.95 8.11 -15.48
CA GLU A 31 -11.40 7.88 -15.41
C GLU A 31 -11.73 6.42 -15.08
N TRP A 32 -11.02 5.46 -15.68
CA TRP A 32 -11.19 4.04 -15.40
C TRP A 32 -10.76 3.65 -13.99
N ILE A 33 -9.61 4.14 -13.51
CA ILE A 33 -9.15 3.91 -12.12
C ILE A 33 -10.23 4.36 -11.13
N VAL A 34 -10.71 5.60 -11.27
CA VAL A 34 -11.74 6.16 -10.39
C VAL A 34 -13.03 5.35 -10.48
N LYS A 35 -13.48 5.04 -11.70
CA LYS A 35 -14.73 4.30 -11.90
C LYS A 35 -14.69 2.93 -11.25
N ILE A 36 -13.61 2.17 -11.45
CA ILE A 36 -13.46 0.84 -10.87
C ILE A 36 -13.33 0.93 -9.35
N LYS A 37 -12.44 1.78 -8.84
CA LYS A 37 -12.20 1.94 -7.40
C LYS A 37 -13.47 2.34 -6.64
N GLU A 38 -14.21 3.34 -7.12
CA GLU A 38 -15.41 3.83 -6.43
C GLU A 38 -16.58 2.85 -6.52
N ASN A 39 -16.74 2.12 -7.63
CA ASN A 39 -17.76 1.07 -7.70
C ASN A 39 -17.45 -0.11 -6.75
N LEU A 40 -16.17 -0.45 -6.55
CA LEU A 40 -15.77 -1.44 -5.56
C LEU A 40 -16.00 -0.96 -4.12
N GLU A 41 -15.79 0.34 -3.84
CA GLU A 41 -16.14 0.92 -2.53
C GLU A 41 -17.64 0.82 -2.25
N ILE A 42 -18.49 1.05 -3.25
CA ILE A 42 -19.94 0.86 -3.15
C ILE A 42 -20.29 -0.61 -2.95
N LEU A 43 -19.70 -1.50 -3.74
CA LEU A 43 -19.93 -2.95 -3.67
C LEU A 43 -19.61 -3.51 -2.29
N PHE A 44 -18.53 -3.03 -1.66
CA PHE A 44 -18.06 -3.47 -0.34
C PHE A 44 -18.39 -2.46 0.77
N ALA A 45 -19.42 -1.62 0.59
CA ALA A 45 -19.75 -0.58 1.56
C ALA A 45 -20.15 -1.14 2.94
N SER A 46 -20.76 -2.32 2.98
CA SER A 46 -21.16 -3.01 4.23
C SER A 46 -20.02 -3.80 4.89
N GLU A 47 -18.89 -3.97 4.22
CA GLU A 47 -17.76 -4.78 4.67
C GLU A 47 -16.65 -3.88 5.22
N ASN A 48 -16.58 -3.73 6.54
CA ASN A 48 -15.60 -2.86 7.18
C ASN A 48 -14.15 -3.36 7.00
N ASP A 49 -13.96 -4.67 6.82
CA ASP A 49 -12.67 -5.34 6.66
C ASP A 49 -12.28 -5.58 5.18
N VAL A 50 -12.85 -4.80 4.26
CA VAL A 50 -12.42 -4.74 2.86
C VAL A 50 -11.91 -3.35 2.53
N PHE A 51 -10.61 -3.26 2.29
CA PHE A 51 -9.93 -2.04 1.90
C PHE A 51 -9.75 -2.00 0.38
N ILE A 52 -10.19 -0.91 -0.24
CA ILE A 52 -10.01 -0.65 -1.68
C ILE A 52 -9.03 0.50 -1.84
N ALA A 53 -8.06 0.35 -2.74
CA ALA A 53 -7.11 1.40 -3.06
C ALA A 53 -6.95 1.54 -4.56
N GLY A 54 -6.67 2.75 -5.05
CA GLY A 54 -6.22 2.99 -6.41
C GLY A 54 -4.83 3.62 -6.37
N ASP A 55 -3.96 3.19 -7.26
CA ASP A 55 -2.56 3.65 -7.39
C ASP A 55 -1.82 3.79 -6.04
N LEU A 56 -1.92 2.76 -5.20
CA LEU A 56 -1.29 2.74 -3.88
C LEU A 56 -0.10 1.80 -3.89
N LEU A 57 1.07 2.28 -3.45
CA LEU A 57 2.27 1.43 -3.35
C LEU A 57 2.05 0.26 -2.39
N TRP A 58 2.11 -0.96 -2.93
CA TRP A 58 2.06 -2.22 -2.21
C TRP A 58 3.47 -2.80 -2.00
N TYR A 59 3.80 -3.10 -0.75
CA TYR A 59 5.00 -3.82 -0.32
C TYR A 59 4.62 -5.24 0.14
N PRO A 60 4.85 -6.28 -0.70
CA PRO A 60 4.57 -7.66 -0.32
C PRO A 60 5.61 -8.28 0.61
N VAL A 61 6.85 -7.76 0.64
CA VAL A 61 7.97 -8.38 1.37
C VAL A 61 8.57 -7.41 2.39
N LYS A 62 8.47 -7.77 3.68
CA LYS A 62 9.08 -6.99 4.77
C LYS A 62 10.60 -7.00 4.63
N GLY A 63 11.20 -5.82 4.71
CA GLY A 63 12.63 -5.56 4.59
C GLY A 63 13.09 -5.22 3.18
N SER A 64 12.25 -5.40 2.15
CA SER A 64 12.58 -5.06 0.77
C SER A 64 11.81 -3.82 0.32
N VAL A 65 12.47 -2.65 0.32
CA VAL A 65 11.89 -1.40 -0.19
C VAL A 65 11.79 -1.37 -1.72
N LYS A 66 12.51 -2.25 -2.42
CA LYS A 66 12.53 -2.32 -3.89
C LYS A 66 11.48 -3.28 -4.45
N THR A 67 11.07 -4.28 -3.67
CA THR A 67 10.00 -5.20 -4.06
C THR A 67 8.66 -4.53 -3.75
N ARG A 68 8.16 -3.73 -4.68
CA ARG A 68 6.90 -2.98 -4.55
C ARG A 68 6.26 -2.76 -5.92
N GLN A 69 4.96 -2.50 -5.93
CA GLN A 69 4.19 -2.12 -7.11
C GLN A 69 3.08 -1.15 -6.70
N ALA A 70 2.69 -0.20 -7.54
CA ALA A 70 1.41 0.49 -7.44
C ALA A 70 0.47 -0.09 -8.50
N PRO A 71 -0.52 -0.93 -8.13
CA PRO A 71 -1.55 -1.36 -9.07
C PRO A 71 -2.61 -0.28 -9.25
N ASP A 72 -3.16 -0.18 -10.45
CA ASP A 72 -4.23 0.77 -10.80
C ASP A 72 -5.39 0.71 -9.78
N VAL A 73 -5.84 -0.50 -9.43
CA VAL A 73 -6.81 -0.75 -8.37
C VAL A 73 -6.48 -2.05 -7.62
N MET A 74 -6.66 -2.03 -6.29
CA MET A 74 -6.51 -3.19 -5.41
C MET A 74 -7.75 -3.40 -4.54
N VAL A 75 -8.10 -4.67 -4.30
CA VAL A 75 -9.10 -5.11 -3.31
C VAL A 75 -8.38 -5.95 -2.27
N ILE A 76 -8.41 -5.52 -1.01
CA ILE A 76 -7.67 -6.15 0.07
C ILE A 76 -8.66 -6.63 1.14
N PHE A 77 -8.79 -7.95 1.26
CA PHE A 77 -9.64 -8.59 2.27
C PHE A 77 -8.95 -8.71 3.63
N GLY A 78 -9.74 -8.66 4.71
CA GLY A 78 -9.22 -8.74 6.07
C GLY A 78 -8.40 -7.52 6.48
N ARG A 79 -8.69 -6.36 5.87
CA ARG A 79 -8.03 -5.09 6.18
C ARG A 79 -9.06 -3.99 6.32
N PRO A 80 -9.06 -3.25 7.44
CA PRO A 80 -10.03 -2.20 7.65
C PRO A 80 -9.79 -1.03 6.68
N LYS A 81 -10.90 -0.39 6.30
CA LYS A 81 -10.90 0.87 5.57
C LYS A 81 -10.11 1.95 6.32
N GLY A 82 -9.48 2.86 5.59
CA GLY A 82 -8.73 3.98 6.18
C GLY A 82 -7.74 4.61 5.21
N LYS A 83 -7.27 5.82 5.54
CA LYS A 83 -6.23 6.50 4.75
C LYS A 83 -4.87 5.87 5.01
N ARG A 84 -4.11 5.62 3.94
CA ARG A 84 -2.76 5.06 3.98
C ARG A 84 -1.90 5.75 2.94
N GLY A 85 -0.62 5.97 3.25
CA GLY A 85 0.36 6.41 2.25
C GLY A 85 0.87 5.25 1.39
N SER A 86 0.95 4.05 1.95
CA SER A 86 1.31 2.81 1.27
C SER A 86 0.63 1.61 1.94
N TYR A 87 0.52 0.50 1.22
CA TYR A 87 0.04 -0.77 1.75
C TYR A 87 1.22 -1.72 1.99
N LYS A 88 1.57 -1.92 3.26
CA LYS A 88 2.56 -2.91 3.67
C LYS A 88 1.84 -4.18 4.11
N GLN A 89 2.10 -5.31 3.46
CA GLN A 89 1.27 -6.52 3.64
C GLN A 89 1.22 -7.04 5.10
N TRP A 90 2.24 -6.74 5.90
CA TRP A 90 2.35 -7.14 7.31
C TRP A 90 1.74 -6.14 8.31
N GLU A 91 1.25 -4.99 7.83
CA GLU A 91 0.56 -3.92 8.59
C GLU A 91 -0.90 -3.76 8.09
#